data_AF-A0A926T6F3-F1
#
_entry.id   AF-A0A926T6F3-F1
#
_cell.length_a   1.000
_cell.length_b   1.000
_cell.length_c   1.000
_cell.angle_alpha   90.00
_cell.angle_beta   90.00
_cell.angle_gamma   90.00
#
_symmetry.space_group_name_H-M   'P 1'
#
loop_
_entity.id
_entity.type
_entity.pdbx_description
1 polymer ?
#
loop_
_entity_poly.entity_id
_entity_poly.type
_entity_poly.pdbx_seq_one_letter_code
_entity_poly.pdbx_strand_id
1 'polypeptide(L)'
;MLSSLQASKERIVNHNSKASIVFIDSAVEECDRLIGGLAAGTEVFILNPRRCGVEQITEFLAQRTGTSAKTFVDTIHIVSHGSPGCLYLGNTQLNPHNVDLYAYPLQQWVKYLNIGNFVGGNNSPASILLYGCDVAAGEIGKAFVLRLSQLTGANIAASINPTGSAAKGGDWQLQFFTARMTVALAFDESVLKSYSHVFSGTTRYWKGAGADKYWSNPLNWSGDAVPEAEDDVIFNDAGTKDVVLNITAQIKSLTISPEYTGTLSGWHELAVSENALIQGGTVNINLEAGGDITIENGTVNSYLSANGNFTIKNGTVAWNGGNINGNTCLSGGVVSFASKYNSYYIFYGNFIRAGGTTKGTPIFGFYGTNPQTFHAGIEGMTLRDLYNCCPLTLQGKVTLNGFFSNCGILNLTAGATIDASAVCSYQNTGTILETGTIVRQDKTKTLTPKQDQPVPCLTPSAGDQRFLPVEAMKESLDEKVLQAVQVTHNSVPSFV
;
A
#
# COMPACT_ATOMS: atom_id res chain seq x y z
N MET A 1 53.08 37.66 -59.13
CA MET A 1 51.75 38.32 -59.14
C MET A 1 50.69 37.26 -58.94
N LEU A 2 50.10 37.18 -57.75
CA LEU A 2 48.70 36.81 -57.57
C LEU A 2 48.36 37.02 -56.10
N SER A 3 47.69 38.13 -55.87
CA SER A 3 47.21 38.66 -54.62
C SER A 3 45.81 38.14 -54.30
N SER A 4 45.57 37.99 -53.00
CA SER A 4 44.35 38.34 -52.26
C SER A 4 43.07 37.50 -52.39
N LEU A 5 42.64 37.03 -51.21
CA LEU A 5 41.27 36.82 -50.69
C LEU A 5 40.87 35.37 -50.35
N GLN A 6 41.58 34.78 -49.38
CA GLN A 6 40.95 33.94 -48.35
C GLN A 6 40.83 34.79 -47.08
N ALA A 7 39.59 35.16 -46.72
CA ALA A 7 39.30 35.76 -45.43
C ALA A 7 38.01 35.16 -44.84
N SER A 8 38.21 34.55 -43.66
CA SER A 8 37.34 34.61 -42.48
C SER A 8 35.92 34.06 -42.55
N LYS A 9 35.73 32.91 -41.89
CA LYS A 9 34.77 32.76 -40.78
C LYS A 9 35.20 31.56 -39.93
N GLU A 10 36.27 31.74 -39.15
CA GLU A 10 36.40 30.98 -37.90
C GLU A 10 35.21 31.37 -37.02
N ARG A 11 34.26 30.44 -36.89
CA ARG A 11 33.23 30.49 -35.87
C ARG A 11 33.97 30.36 -34.54
N ILE A 12 34.18 31.48 -33.86
CA ILE A 12 34.54 31.50 -32.44
C ILE A 12 33.47 30.67 -31.73
N VAL A 13 33.76 29.41 -31.44
CA VAL A 13 32.95 28.59 -30.54
C VAL A 13 33.18 29.19 -29.17
N ASN A 14 32.16 29.87 -28.66
CA ASN A 14 32.19 30.45 -27.33
C ASN A 14 32.29 29.29 -26.34
N HIS A 15 33.49 28.98 -25.85
CA HIS A 15 33.77 27.93 -24.84
C HIS A 15 33.18 28.25 -23.44
N ASN A 16 32.18 29.12 -23.37
CA ASN A 16 31.67 29.71 -22.14
C ASN A 16 30.22 29.33 -21.80
N SER A 17 29.59 28.42 -22.56
CA SER A 17 28.33 27.80 -22.14
C SER A 17 28.62 26.57 -21.30
N LYS A 18 28.27 26.60 -20.01
CA LYS A 18 28.33 25.42 -19.13
C LYS A 18 27.54 24.26 -19.74
N ALA A 19 28.12 23.06 -19.75
CA ALA A 19 27.45 21.87 -20.28
C ALA A 19 26.35 21.43 -19.31
N SER A 20 25.10 21.58 -19.74
CA SER A 20 23.91 21.23 -18.97
C SER A 20 23.13 20.09 -19.61
N ILE A 21 22.70 19.13 -18.79
CA ILE A 21 21.87 17.99 -19.19
C ILE A 21 20.67 17.90 -18.27
N VAL A 22 19.50 17.66 -18.84
CA VAL A 22 18.25 17.42 -18.11
C VAL A 22 17.79 15.99 -18.33
N PHE A 23 17.60 15.27 -17.24
CA PHE A 23 16.91 14.00 -17.21
C PHE A 23 15.47 14.25 -16.77
N ILE A 24 14.49 13.87 -17.58
CA ILE A 24 13.08 14.03 -17.27
C ILE A 24 12.44 12.65 -17.11
N ASP A 25 11.85 12.40 -15.95
CA ASP A 25 11.00 11.25 -15.74
C ASP A 25 9.74 11.34 -16.58
N SER A 26 9.40 10.27 -17.31
CA SER A 26 8.27 10.28 -18.23
C SER A 26 6.90 10.27 -17.55
N ALA A 27 6.82 10.00 -16.24
CA ALA A 27 5.58 10.09 -15.48
C ALA A 27 5.20 11.54 -15.14
N VAL A 28 6.14 12.50 -15.25
CA VAL A 28 5.87 13.93 -15.01
C VAL A 28 4.85 14.47 -16.01
N GLU A 29 3.85 15.19 -15.51
CA GLU A 29 2.79 15.76 -16.33
C GLU A 29 3.32 16.81 -17.32
N GLU A 30 2.66 16.95 -18.48
CA GLU A 30 3.03 17.92 -19.51
C GLU A 30 4.54 17.89 -19.89
N CYS A 31 5.17 16.71 -19.91
CA CYS A 31 6.60 16.54 -20.23
C CYS A 31 7.02 17.26 -21.52
N ASP A 32 6.20 17.21 -22.59
CA ASP A 32 6.46 17.93 -23.84
C ASP A 32 6.58 19.46 -23.65
N ARG A 33 5.81 20.02 -22.71
CA ARG A 33 5.88 21.45 -22.38
C ARG A 33 7.18 21.81 -21.67
N LEU A 34 7.62 20.95 -20.74
CA LEU A 34 8.89 21.12 -20.05
C LEU A 34 10.06 21.07 -21.04
N ILE A 35 10.04 20.10 -21.97
CA ILE A 35 11.03 19.98 -23.05
C ILE A 35 11.03 21.24 -23.93
N GLY A 36 9.85 21.74 -24.29
CA GLY A 36 9.70 22.92 -25.15
C GLY A 36 10.21 24.24 -24.56
N GLY A 37 10.42 24.32 -23.24
CA GLY A 37 10.97 25.51 -22.58
C GLY A 37 12.31 25.29 -21.90
N LEU A 38 13.08 24.30 -22.32
CA LEU A 38 14.46 24.14 -21.90
C LEU A 38 15.32 25.31 -22.36
N ALA A 39 16.19 25.80 -21.47
CA ALA A 39 17.16 26.83 -21.79
C ALA A 39 18.05 26.42 -22.99
N ALA A 40 18.43 27.40 -23.80
CA ALA A 40 19.21 27.15 -25.02
C ALA A 40 20.54 26.44 -24.72
N GLY A 41 20.82 25.35 -25.44
CA GLY A 41 22.05 24.56 -25.30
C GLY A 41 21.98 23.47 -24.23
N THR A 42 20.83 23.28 -23.58
CA THR A 42 20.58 22.18 -22.65
C THR A 42 20.23 20.90 -23.40
N GLU A 43 20.93 19.81 -23.09
CA GLU A 43 20.66 18.48 -23.62
C GLU A 43 19.57 17.79 -22.79
N VAL A 44 18.72 16.97 -23.41
CA VAL A 44 17.61 16.30 -22.71
C VAL A 44 17.61 14.79 -22.93
N PHE A 45 17.31 14.04 -21.87
CA PHE A 45 17.08 12.60 -21.91
C PHE A 45 15.81 12.25 -21.12
N ILE A 46 14.87 11.56 -21.76
CA ILE A 46 13.62 11.13 -21.13
C ILE A 46 13.82 9.72 -20.58
N LEU A 47 13.55 9.52 -19.28
CA LEU A 47 13.67 8.22 -18.64
C LEU A 47 12.51 7.31 -19.07
N ASN A 48 12.85 6.08 -19.48
CA ASN A 48 11.89 5.04 -19.74
C ASN A 48 11.24 4.57 -18.41
N PRO A 49 9.90 4.53 -18.31
CA PRO A 49 9.21 4.24 -17.06
C PRO A 49 9.32 2.77 -16.64
N ARG A 50 9.83 1.89 -17.51
CA ARG A 50 9.99 0.44 -17.26
C ARG A 50 11.42 0.03 -16.89
N ARG A 51 12.34 0.98 -16.80
CA ARG A 51 13.75 0.72 -16.50
C ARG A 51 14.18 1.50 -15.26
N CYS A 52 15.22 1.02 -14.58
CA CYS A 52 15.80 1.71 -13.45
C CYS A 52 16.36 3.07 -13.89
N GLY A 53 15.89 4.16 -13.29
CA GLY A 53 16.32 5.51 -13.67
C GLY A 53 17.79 5.79 -13.36
N VAL A 54 18.31 5.26 -12.25
CA VAL A 54 19.73 5.43 -11.88
C VAL A 54 20.64 4.77 -12.92
N GLU A 55 20.29 3.57 -13.37
CA GLU A 55 21.02 2.85 -14.42
C GLU A 55 20.97 3.62 -15.75
N GLN A 56 19.80 4.09 -16.15
CA GLN A 56 19.62 4.88 -17.38
C GLN A 56 20.47 6.14 -17.41
N ILE A 57 20.48 6.92 -16.30
CA ILE A 57 21.32 8.12 -16.18
C ILE A 57 22.80 7.73 -16.28
N THR A 58 23.20 6.65 -15.59
CA THR A 58 24.58 6.14 -15.62
C THR A 58 25.02 5.75 -17.03
N GLU A 59 24.19 4.99 -17.74
CA GLU A 59 24.41 4.57 -19.13
C GLU A 59 24.55 5.77 -20.06
N PHE A 60 23.65 6.75 -19.95
CA PHE A 60 23.66 7.95 -20.77
C PHE A 60 24.93 8.77 -20.56
N LEU A 61 25.32 9.01 -19.29
CA LEU A 61 26.56 9.73 -18.98
C LEU A 61 27.80 8.99 -19.49
N ALA A 62 27.81 7.65 -19.44
CA ALA A 62 28.92 6.84 -19.93
C ALA A 62 29.13 6.94 -21.45
N GLN A 63 28.06 7.05 -22.24
CA GLN A 63 28.14 7.17 -23.70
C GLN A 63 28.91 8.42 -24.17
N ARG A 64 29.00 9.46 -23.33
CA ARG A 64 29.72 10.71 -23.63
C ARG A 64 31.24 10.55 -23.72
N THR A 65 31.78 9.39 -23.34
CA THR A 65 33.23 9.11 -23.40
C THR A 65 33.73 8.68 -24.78
N GLY A 66 32.83 8.32 -25.72
CA GLY A 66 33.18 7.84 -27.05
C GLY A 66 33.50 8.94 -28.08
N THR A 67 33.33 10.21 -27.75
CA THR A 67 33.52 11.34 -28.68
C THR A 67 34.81 12.09 -28.41
N SER A 68 35.57 12.44 -29.45
CA SER A 68 36.90 13.07 -29.39
C SER A 68 36.97 14.45 -28.70
N ALA A 69 35.83 15.00 -28.28
CA ALA A 69 35.74 16.14 -27.37
C ALA A 69 35.07 15.67 -26.07
N LYS A 70 35.87 15.35 -25.04
CA LYS A 70 35.35 15.02 -23.71
C LYS A 70 34.88 16.30 -23.04
N THR A 71 33.59 16.62 -23.15
CA THR A 71 32.98 17.72 -22.41
C THR A 71 32.40 17.18 -21.11
N PHE A 72 33.05 17.52 -19.99
CA PHE A 72 32.51 17.27 -18.66
C PHE A 72 31.19 18.00 -18.47
N VAL A 73 30.28 17.41 -17.71
CA VAL A 73 28.97 18.00 -17.39
C VAL A 73 29.12 18.93 -16.20
N ASP A 74 28.72 20.18 -16.35
CA ASP A 74 28.75 21.19 -15.29
C ASP A 74 27.48 21.15 -14.44
N THR A 75 26.34 20.81 -15.05
CA THR A 75 25.05 20.77 -14.36
C THR A 75 24.19 19.62 -14.88
N ILE A 76 23.71 18.81 -13.94
CA ILE A 76 22.67 17.82 -14.18
C ILE A 76 21.38 18.35 -13.55
N HIS A 77 20.31 18.35 -14.32
CA HIS A 77 18.96 18.61 -13.85
C HIS A 77 18.21 17.29 -13.85
N ILE A 78 17.55 16.94 -12.75
CA ILE A 78 16.71 15.74 -12.65
C ILE A 78 15.30 16.19 -12.34
N VAL A 79 14.40 15.98 -13.29
CA VAL A 79 12.99 16.37 -13.19
C VAL A 79 12.19 15.10 -13.01
N SER A 80 11.57 14.97 -11.85
CA SER A 80 10.83 13.77 -11.46
C SER A 80 9.79 14.12 -10.42
N HIS A 81 8.79 13.26 -10.22
CA HIS A 81 8.05 13.32 -8.98
C HIS A 81 8.98 13.13 -7.76
N GLY A 82 8.57 13.65 -6.62
CA GLY A 82 9.33 13.59 -5.36
C GLY A 82 8.43 13.50 -4.14
N SER A 83 8.96 12.90 -3.08
CA SER A 83 8.40 12.95 -1.73
C SER A 83 9.57 13.08 -0.74
N PRO A 84 9.35 13.33 0.57
CA PRO A 84 10.44 13.43 1.55
C PRO A 84 11.44 12.28 1.48
N GLY A 85 12.66 12.59 1.05
CA GLY A 85 13.73 11.61 0.88
C GLY A 85 13.56 10.65 -0.30
N CYS A 86 12.76 10.97 -1.32
CA CYS A 86 12.53 10.08 -2.45
C CYS A 86 12.51 10.80 -3.80
N LEU A 87 13.16 10.20 -4.80
CA LEU A 87 13.06 10.56 -6.22
C LEU A 87 12.45 9.39 -7.01
N TYR A 88 11.50 9.69 -7.88
CA TYR A 88 10.83 8.70 -8.73
C TYR A 88 11.47 8.72 -10.12
N LEU A 89 12.34 7.75 -10.40
CA LEU A 89 13.18 7.71 -11.61
C LEU A 89 12.95 6.40 -12.38
N GLY A 90 12.19 6.48 -13.46
CA GLY A 90 11.70 5.34 -14.22
C GLY A 90 10.83 4.44 -13.34
N ASN A 91 11.21 3.18 -13.17
CA ASN A 91 10.55 2.26 -12.25
C ASN A 91 11.19 2.21 -10.85
N THR A 92 12.07 3.16 -10.51
CA THR A 92 12.84 3.16 -9.27
C THR A 92 12.44 4.32 -8.37
N GLN A 93 12.06 4.03 -7.13
CA GLN A 93 11.96 5.02 -6.06
C GLN A 93 13.31 5.07 -5.32
N LEU A 94 14.18 6.01 -5.68
CA LEU A 94 15.49 6.16 -5.03
C LEU A 94 15.31 6.89 -3.69
N ASN A 95 15.62 6.23 -2.57
CA ASN A 95 15.34 6.71 -1.22
C ASN A 95 16.37 6.21 -0.19
N PRO A 96 16.34 6.64 1.10
CA PRO A 96 17.30 6.21 2.12
C PRO A 96 17.50 4.71 2.27
N HIS A 97 16.47 3.90 2.02
CA HIS A 97 16.53 2.45 2.23
C HIS A 97 17.30 1.72 1.13
N ASN A 98 17.42 2.31 -0.06
CA ASN A 98 18.05 1.67 -1.21
C ASN A 98 19.17 2.47 -1.87
N VAL A 99 19.40 3.73 -1.49
CA VAL A 99 20.41 4.60 -2.11
C VAL A 99 21.81 3.97 -2.11
N ASP A 100 22.15 3.23 -1.05
CA ASP A 100 23.45 2.55 -0.93
C ASP A 100 23.56 1.30 -1.81
N LEU A 101 22.44 0.68 -2.19
CA LEU A 101 22.44 -0.40 -3.19
C LEU A 101 22.84 0.14 -4.58
N TYR A 102 22.60 1.42 -4.82
CA TYR A 102 22.98 2.14 -6.04
C TYR A 102 24.32 2.89 -5.91
N ALA A 103 25.11 2.65 -4.86
CA ALA A 103 26.37 3.36 -4.66
C ALA A 103 27.33 3.22 -5.84
N TYR A 104 27.48 2.01 -6.40
CA TYR A 104 28.38 1.78 -7.54
C TYR A 104 28.02 2.61 -8.79
N PRO A 105 26.77 2.56 -9.32
CA PRO A 105 26.40 3.39 -10.47
C PRO A 105 26.44 4.89 -10.16
N LEU A 106 25.99 5.34 -8.99
CA LEU A 106 26.01 6.76 -8.60
C LEU A 106 27.44 7.32 -8.53
N GLN A 107 28.40 6.53 -8.02
CA GLN A 107 29.82 6.90 -8.01
C GLN A 107 30.44 6.96 -9.41
N GLN A 108 29.85 6.29 -10.42
CA GLN A 108 30.33 6.44 -11.79
C GLN A 108 30.07 7.85 -12.34
N TRP A 109 29.03 8.55 -11.84
CA TRP A 109 28.66 9.87 -12.36
C TRP A 109 29.81 10.87 -12.24
N VAL A 110 30.57 10.80 -11.14
CA VAL A 110 31.80 11.60 -10.89
C VAL A 110 32.73 11.64 -12.10
N LYS A 111 32.87 10.53 -12.83
CA LYS A 111 33.78 10.41 -13.99
C LYS A 111 33.42 11.33 -15.16
N TYR A 112 32.17 11.78 -15.19
CA TYR A 112 31.56 12.56 -16.26
C TYR A 112 31.25 13.99 -15.84
N LEU A 113 31.36 14.29 -14.55
CA LEU A 113 31.11 15.61 -13.97
C LEU A 113 32.38 16.48 -13.97
N ASN A 114 32.20 17.79 -14.14
CA ASN A 114 33.26 18.76 -13.91
C ASN A 114 33.47 18.91 -12.40
N ILE A 115 34.39 18.13 -11.82
CA ILE A 115 34.61 18.11 -10.37
C ILE A 115 35.44 19.29 -9.84
N GLY A 116 35.89 20.19 -10.71
CA GLY A 116 36.79 21.29 -10.35
C GLY A 116 38.20 20.82 -9.94
N ASN A 117 39.22 21.59 -10.26
CA ASN A 117 40.57 21.32 -9.76
C ASN A 117 40.74 22.01 -8.40
N PHE A 118 41.11 21.25 -7.37
CA PHE A 118 41.38 21.74 -6.00
C PHE A 118 42.55 22.75 -5.89
N VAL A 119 43.24 23.08 -6.99
CA VAL A 119 44.41 23.96 -7.00
C VAL A 119 44.10 25.24 -7.79
N GLY A 120 43.72 26.30 -7.08
CA GLY A 120 43.89 27.70 -7.53
C GLY A 120 42.95 28.25 -8.60
N GLY A 121 41.91 27.54 -9.03
CA GLY A 121 40.93 28.03 -10.02
C GLY A 121 39.50 28.07 -9.49
N ASN A 122 38.71 29.05 -9.94
CA ASN A 122 37.28 29.25 -9.62
C ASN A 122 36.34 28.16 -10.19
N ASN A 123 36.78 26.90 -10.31
CA ASN A 123 35.90 25.81 -10.76
C ASN A 123 35.27 25.12 -9.57
N SER A 124 34.01 25.45 -9.29
CA SER A 124 33.17 24.70 -8.35
C SER A 124 32.87 23.30 -8.90
N PRO A 125 32.70 22.27 -8.04
CA PRO A 125 32.18 20.98 -8.47
C PRO A 125 30.86 21.11 -9.23
N ALA A 126 30.61 20.18 -10.13
CA ALA A 126 29.37 20.09 -10.87
C ALA A 126 28.17 20.06 -9.92
N SER A 127 27.05 20.59 -10.41
CA SER A 127 25.82 20.70 -9.63
C SER A 127 24.77 19.72 -10.11
N ILE A 128 24.03 19.11 -9.19
CA ILE A 128 22.81 18.35 -9.48
C ILE A 128 21.63 19.12 -8.90
N LEU A 129 20.66 19.48 -9.73
CA LEU A 129 19.45 20.17 -9.34
C LEU A 129 18.29 19.18 -9.41
N LEU A 130 17.66 18.92 -8.27
CA LEU A 130 16.56 17.97 -8.13
C LEU A 130 15.23 18.71 -8.14
N TYR A 131 14.46 18.55 -9.23
CA TYR A 131 13.11 19.08 -9.39
C TYR A 131 12.12 17.96 -9.08
N GLY A 132 11.70 17.88 -7.82
CA GLY A 132 10.66 16.98 -7.32
C GLY A 132 10.07 17.58 -6.06
N CYS A 133 8.82 17.30 -5.70
CA CYS A 133 8.27 17.88 -4.46
C CYS A 133 8.99 17.31 -3.23
N ASP A 134 9.29 18.18 -2.27
CA ASP A 134 9.68 17.82 -0.89
C ASP A 134 10.91 16.90 -0.75
N VAL A 135 11.76 16.76 -1.76
CA VAL A 135 12.84 15.74 -1.75
C VAL A 135 13.77 15.91 -0.55
N ALA A 136 14.05 17.16 -0.15
CA ALA A 136 14.85 17.51 1.03
C ALA A 136 14.02 17.91 2.26
N ALA A 137 12.70 17.66 2.27
CA ALA A 137 11.86 17.98 3.41
C ALA A 137 12.16 17.07 4.62
N GLY A 138 12.23 17.67 5.81
CA GLY A 138 12.54 16.98 7.05
C GLY A 138 13.97 16.43 7.13
N GLU A 139 14.33 15.84 8.27
CA GLU A 139 15.69 15.33 8.49
C GLU A 139 16.01 14.12 7.59
N ILE A 140 15.02 13.27 7.30
CA ILE A 140 15.16 12.13 6.38
C ILE A 140 15.48 12.63 4.96
N GLY A 141 14.77 13.64 4.46
CA GLY A 141 15.02 14.21 3.13
C GLY A 141 16.39 14.86 3.01
N LYS A 142 16.79 15.66 4.02
CA LYS A 142 18.13 16.27 4.04
C LYS A 142 19.23 15.21 4.08
N ALA A 143 19.08 14.17 4.91
CA ALA A 143 20.04 13.07 4.99
C ALA A 143 20.16 12.31 3.67
N PHE A 144 19.03 12.06 2.99
CA PHE A 144 19.01 11.47 1.66
C PHE A 144 19.80 12.31 0.64
N VAL A 145 19.54 13.61 0.56
CA VAL A 145 20.21 14.50 -0.40
C VAL A 145 21.70 14.65 -0.09
N LEU A 146 22.08 14.70 1.20
CA LEU A 146 23.48 14.67 1.62
C LEU A 146 24.17 13.37 1.21
N ARG A 147 23.51 12.22 1.40
CA ARG A 147 24.06 10.91 0.99
C ARG A 147 24.25 10.84 -0.53
N LEU A 148 23.28 11.34 -1.30
CA LEU A 148 23.38 11.39 -2.75
C LEU A 148 24.54 12.29 -3.21
N SER A 149 24.77 13.43 -2.54
CA SER A 149 25.90 14.33 -2.81
C SER A 149 27.24 13.64 -2.54
N GLN A 150 27.35 12.86 -1.46
CA GLN A 150 28.55 12.08 -1.16
C GLN A 150 28.83 11.00 -2.21
N LEU A 151 27.80 10.30 -2.68
CA LEU A 151 27.95 9.23 -3.66
C LEU A 151 28.29 9.76 -5.06
N THR A 152 27.70 10.89 -5.45
CA THR A 152 27.90 11.50 -6.78
C THR A 152 29.09 12.46 -6.86
N GLY A 153 29.64 12.88 -5.71
CA GLY A 153 30.70 13.90 -5.62
C GLY A 153 30.25 15.30 -6.06
N ALA A 154 28.96 15.49 -6.31
CA ALA A 154 28.39 16.73 -6.83
C ALA A 154 27.78 17.56 -5.71
N ASN A 155 27.74 18.87 -5.93
CA ASN A 155 26.92 19.77 -5.12
C ASN A 155 25.45 19.56 -5.49
N ILE A 156 24.55 19.34 -4.53
CA ILE A 156 23.13 19.10 -4.81
C ILE A 156 22.26 20.22 -4.26
N ALA A 157 21.31 20.68 -5.08
CA ALA A 157 20.19 21.54 -4.69
C ALA A 157 18.88 20.77 -4.82
N ALA A 158 17.99 20.89 -3.83
CA ALA A 158 16.70 20.20 -3.79
C ALA A 158 15.64 21.05 -3.08
N SER A 159 14.37 20.76 -3.37
CA SER A 159 13.22 21.42 -2.76
C SER A 159 12.92 20.86 -1.37
N ILE A 160 12.35 21.70 -0.50
CA ILE A 160 11.78 21.27 0.81
C ILE A 160 10.25 21.38 0.86
N ASN A 161 9.65 21.82 -0.24
CA ASN A 161 8.23 22.09 -0.43
C ASN A 161 7.80 21.64 -1.86
N PRO A 162 6.51 21.74 -2.22
CA PRO A 162 6.07 21.40 -3.57
C PRO A 162 6.81 22.19 -4.66
N THR A 163 7.25 21.51 -5.72
CA THR A 163 7.94 22.13 -6.86
C THR A 163 7.01 22.19 -8.08
N GLY A 164 6.85 23.37 -8.68
CA GLY A 164 6.05 23.59 -9.89
C GLY A 164 5.08 24.77 -9.78
N SER A 165 3.81 24.52 -10.07
CA SER A 165 2.75 25.53 -10.16
C SER A 165 2.45 26.21 -8.82
N ALA A 166 2.56 27.54 -8.80
CA ALA A 166 2.12 28.39 -7.68
C ALA A 166 0.62 28.25 -7.37
N ALA A 167 -0.20 27.97 -8.38
CA ALA A 167 -1.64 27.76 -8.18
C ALA A 167 -1.94 26.46 -7.39
N LYS A 168 -1.00 25.50 -7.38
CA LYS A 168 -1.06 24.27 -6.60
C LYS A 168 -0.14 24.32 -5.36
N GLY A 169 0.27 25.51 -4.94
CA GLY A 169 1.11 25.72 -3.75
C GLY A 169 2.60 25.43 -3.94
N GLY A 170 3.06 25.20 -5.16
CA GLY A 170 4.47 24.97 -5.45
C GLY A 170 5.24 26.20 -5.91
N ASP A 171 6.56 26.09 -5.95
CA ASP A 171 7.42 27.07 -6.58
C ASP A 171 8.58 26.37 -7.33
N TRP A 172 9.47 27.13 -7.96
CA TRP A 172 10.62 26.55 -8.67
C TRP A 172 11.94 26.76 -7.92
N GLN A 173 11.86 27.10 -6.64
CA GLN A 173 13.01 27.34 -5.79
C GLN A 173 13.50 26.02 -5.19
N LEU A 174 14.82 25.88 -5.14
CA LEU A 174 15.49 24.78 -4.43
C LEU A 174 16.10 25.40 -3.18
N GLN A 175 15.59 25.06 -2.01
CA GLN A 175 15.94 25.73 -0.76
C GLN A 175 17.01 24.98 0.04
N PHE A 176 17.18 23.68 -0.20
CA PHE A 176 18.22 22.89 0.43
C PHE A 176 19.44 22.75 -0.47
N PHE A 177 20.62 22.95 0.09
CA PHE A 177 21.90 22.90 -0.61
C PHE A 177 22.91 22.08 0.18
N THR A 178 23.62 21.15 -0.47
CA THR A 178 24.71 20.41 0.20
C THR A 178 26.01 21.21 0.29
N ALA A 179 26.13 22.28 -0.50
CA ALA A 179 27.22 23.25 -0.46
C ALA A 179 26.75 24.61 -1.02
N ARG A 180 27.53 25.67 -0.80
CA ARG A 180 27.24 26.98 -1.40
C ARG A 180 27.36 26.91 -2.92
N MET A 181 26.27 27.17 -3.63
CA MET A 181 26.21 27.15 -5.10
C MET A 181 25.29 28.23 -5.66
N THR A 182 25.37 28.47 -6.97
CA THR A 182 24.41 29.30 -7.71
C THR A 182 23.48 28.39 -8.49
N VAL A 183 22.17 28.59 -8.33
CA VAL A 183 21.14 27.84 -9.07
C VAL A 183 20.79 28.59 -10.34
N ALA A 184 21.01 27.95 -11.48
CA ALA A 184 20.41 28.32 -12.75
C ALA A 184 19.40 27.21 -13.11
N LEU A 185 18.12 27.55 -13.28
CA LEU A 185 17.10 26.56 -13.59
C LEU A 185 17.22 26.07 -15.04
N ALA A 186 16.73 24.85 -15.31
CA ALA A 186 16.73 24.25 -16.64
C ALA A 186 15.76 24.92 -17.62
N PHE A 187 14.78 25.66 -17.11
CA PHE A 187 13.62 26.13 -17.86
C PHE A 187 13.54 27.65 -17.94
N ASP A 188 13.07 28.13 -19.08
CA ASP A 188 12.79 29.55 -19.32
C ASP A 188 11.55 30.01 -18.54
N GLU A 189 11.47 31.31 -18.27
CA GLU A 189 10.44 31.93 -17.43
C GLU A 189 9.00 31.67 -17.92
N SER A 190 8.81 31.49 -19.24
CA SER A 190 7.50 31.20 -19.82
C SER A 190 6.94 29.84 -19.34
N VAL A 191 7.78 28.81 -19.21
CA VAL A 191 7.36 27.51 -18.68
C VAL A 191 7.16 27.57 -17.18
N LEU A 192 8.07 28.22 -16.43
CA LEU A 192 7.95 28.38 -14.98
C LEU A 192 6.61 29.01 -14.56
N LYS A 193 6.11 29.97 -15.34
CA LYS A 193 4.82 30.65 -15.08
C LYS A 193 3.60 29.87 -15.53
N SER A 194 3.74 29.00 -16.52
CA SER A 194 2.60 28.45 -17.26
C SER A 194 2.39 26.95 -17.06
N TYR A 195 3.37 26.24 -16.51
CA TYR A 195 3.23 24.85 -16.07
C TYR A 195 2.18 24.74 -14.97
N SER A 196 1.23 23.81 -15.13
CA SER A 196 0.01 23.77 -14.31
C SER A 196 0.02 22.72 -13.19
N HIS A 197 1.10 21.94 -13.07
CA HIS A 197 1.22 20.83 -12.14
C HIS A 197 2.34 21.03 -11.11
N VAL A 198 2.43 20.11 -10.15
CA VAL A 198 3.54 20.01 -9.21
C VAL A 198 4.11 18.60 -9.29
N PHE A 199 5.40 18.45 -9.03
CA PHE A 199 6.09 17.16 -9.15
C PHE A 199 5.88 16.27 -7.92
N SER A 200 4.64 16.09 -7.48
CA SER A 200 4.33 15.34 -6.24
C SER A 200 4.39 13.84 -6.50
N GLY A 201 5.18 13.11 -5.73
CA GLY A 201 5.18 11.65 -5.73
C GLY A 201 3.86 11.08 -5.23
N THR A 202 3.66 9.78 -5.51
CA THR A 202 2.50 9.02 -5.04
C THR A 202 2.65 8.59 -3.58
N THR A 203 3.84 8.67 -2.97
CA THR A 203 3.99 8.28 -1.56
C THR A 203 3.68 9.43 -0.61
N ARG A 204 2.77 9.18 0.32
CA ARG A 204 2.37 10.10 1.40
C ARG A 204 2.77 9.56 2.76
N TYR A 205 3.57 10.33 3.49
CA TYR A 205 3.96 10.05 4.87
C TYR A 205 3.09 10.82 5.85
N TRP A 206 2.61 10.14 6.88
CA TRP A 206 2.01 10.82 8.02
C TRP A 206 3.08 11.50 8.87
N LYS A 207 3.00 12.84 8.97
CA LYS A 207 3.84 13.66 9.85
C LYS A 207 3.09 14.09 11.12
N GLY A 208 1.76 14.26 11.03
CA GLY A 208 0.95 14.85 12.11
C GLY A 208 1.41 16.27 12.49
N ALA A 209 1.91 17.05 11.52
CA ALA A 209 2.50 18.37 11.76
C ALA A 209 1.47 19.50 11.85
N GLY A 210 0.22 19.26 11.45
CA GLY A 210 -0.90 20.18 11.57
C GLY A 210 -1.34 20.43 13.02
N ALA A 211 -2.25 21.39 13.17
CA ALA A 211 -2.80 21.76 14.48
C ALA A 211 -3.77 20.72 15.07
N ASP A 212 -4.21 19.76 14.26
CA ASP A 212 -5.14 18.69 14.60
C ASP A 212 -4.59 17.32 14.20
N LYS A 213 -5.37 16.27 14.46
CA LYS A 213 -5.03 14.87 14.15
C LYS A 213 -5.79 14.33 12.93
N TYR A 214 -6.42 15.20 12.14
CA TYR A 214 -7.34 14.76 11.11
C TYR A 214 -6.61 14.31 9.84
N TRP A 215 -7.06 13.19 9.28
CA TRP A 215 -6.61 12.70 7.97
C TRP A 215 -6.84 13.76 6.89
N SER A 216 -7.95 14.50 6.96
CA SER A 216 -8.30 15.51 5.96
C SER A 216 -7.46 16.80 6.04
N ASN A 217 -6.55 16.94 7.00
CA ASN A 217 -5.71 18.12 7.11
C ASN A 217 -4.43 17.92 6.28
N PRO A 218 -4.24 18.65 5.16
CA PRO A 218 -3.08 18.48 4.28
C PRO A 218 -1.75 18.64 5.02
N LEU A 219 -1.66 19.53 6.01
CA LEU A 219 -0.42 19.79 6.76
C LEU A 219 0.03 18.60 7.61
N ASN A 220 -0.84 17.62 7.85
CA ASN A 220 -0.47 16.39 8.52
C ASN A 220 0.27 15.40 7.61
N TRP A 221 0.31 15.64 6.31
CA TRP A 221 0.87 14.75 5.31
C TRP A 221 2.09 15.34 4.62
N SER A 222 2.98 14.49 4.15
CA SER A 222 4.10 14.93 3.31
C SER A 222 3.61 15.59 2.02
N GLY A 223 4.26 16.70 1.66
CA GLY A 223 3.86 17.53 0.53
C GLY A 223 2.59 18.33 0.75
N ASP A 224 2.15 18.44 2.01
CA ASP A 224 1.04 19.27 2.45
C ASP A 224 -0.22 19.01 1.59
N ALA A 225 -0.49 17.73 1.36
CA ALA A 225 -1.59 17.24 0.52
C ALA A 225 -2.17 15.95 1.14
N VAL A 226 -3.50 15.87 1.17
CA VAL A 226 -4.22 14.69 1.67
C VAL A 226 -4.04 13.54 0.66
N PRO A 227 -3.81 12.28 1.11
CA PRO A 227 -3.68 11.15 0.20
C PRO A 227 -4.89 10.94 -0.70
N GLU A 228 -4.63 10.66 -1.97
CA GLU A 228 -5.63 10.33 -3.00
C GLU A 228 -5.56 8.85 -3.42
N ALA A 229 -6.45 8.43 -4.34
CA ALA A 229 -6.64 7.03 -4.70
C ALA A 229 -5.40 6.31 -5.24
N GLU A 230 -4.48 7.05 -5.88
CA GLU A 230 -3.24 6.50 -6.44
C GLU A 230 -2.06 6.58 -5.46
N ASP A 231 -2.27 7.14 -4.26
CA ASP A 231 -1.20 7.36 -3.31
C ASP A 231 -0.88 6.11 -2.47
N ASP A 232 0.40 5.83 -2.31
CA ASP A 232 0.96 4.90 -1.35
C ASP A 232 1.07 5.60 0.02
N VAL A 233 0.29 5.17 1.00
CA VAL A 233 0.31 5.78 2.34
C VAL A 233 1.23 5.02 3.28
N ILE A 234 2.16 5.74 3.89
CA ILE A 234 3.13 5.19 4.82
C ILE A 234 3.07 5.91 6.17
N PHE A 235 2.84 5.14 7.22
CA PHE A 235 3.03 5.56 8.61
C PHE A 235 4.37 5.00 9.09
N ASN A 236 5.35 5.87 9.32
CA ASN A 236 6.69 5.52 9.78
C ASN A 236 7.15 6.45 10.91
N ASP A 237 8.46 6.58 11.09
CA ASP A 237 9.10 7.47 12.06
C ASP A 237 8.98 8.97 11.72
N ALA A 238 8.46 9.33 10.54
CA ALA A 238 8.20 10.73 10.16
C ALA A 238 7.15 11.40 11.06
N GLY A 239 6.29 10.61 11.72
CA GLY A 239 5.33 11.11 12.70
C GLY A 239 4.66 9.97 13.45
N THR A 240 4.79 9.94 14.78
CA THR A 240 4.20 8.90 15.65
C THR A 240 2.87 9.31 16.28
N LYS A 241 2.31 10.45 15.88
CA LYS A 241 1.06 10.97 16.42
C LYS A 241 -0.14 10.18 15.91
N ASP A 242 -1.18 10.09 16.75
CA ASP A 242 -2.46 9.50 16.36
C ASP A 242 -3.10 10.23 15.18
N VAL A 243 -3.91 9.47 14.45
CA VAL A 243 -4.67 9.90 13.29
C VAL A 243 -6.14 9.63 13.54
N VAL A 244 -6.97 10.58 13.15
CA VAL A 244 -8.42 10.42 13.06
C VAL A 244 -8.83 10.48 11.60
N LEU A 245 -9.19 9.33 11.03
CA LEU A 245 -9.83 9.19 9.73
C LEU A 245 -11.25 9.76 9.83
N ASN A 246 -11.36 11.06 9.54
CA ASN A 246 -12.57 11.86 9.65
C ASN A 246 -13.29 12.05 8.30
N ILE A 247 -12.84 11.37 7.27
CA ILE A 247 -13.43 11.32 5.92
C ILE A 247 -13.33 9.90 5.39
N THR A 248 -14.20 9.52 4.45
CA THR A 248 -13.98 8.31 3.66
C THR A 248 -12.81 8.56 2.72
N ALA A 249 -11.81 7.69 2.74
CA ALA A 249 -10.61 7.82 1.94
C ALA A 249 -10.38 6.58 1.08
N GLN A 250 -9.87 6.81 -0.13
CA GLN A 250 -9.38 5.79 -1.03
C GLN A 250 -7.91 6.05 -1.27
N ILE A 251 -7.10 4.99 -1.17
CA ILE A 251 -5.65 5.03 -1.35
C ILE A 251 -5.20 3.77 -2.08
N LYS A 252 -3.99 3.81 -2.64
CA LYS A 252 -3.45 2.68 -3.39
C LYS A 252 -2.98 1.57 -2.47
N SER A 253 -2.07 1.91 -1.56
CA SER A 253 -1.49 0.97 -0.60
C SER A 253 -1.39 1.59 0.79
N LEU A 254 -1.41 0.74 1.82
CA LEU A 254 -1.23 1.15 3.20
C LEU A 254 -0.05 0.40 3.81
N THR A 255 0.94 1.12 4.32
CA THR A 255 2.02 0.55 5.15
C THR A 255 2.07 1.25 6.49
N ILE A 256 1.99 0.47 7.57
CA ILE A 256 2.26 0.93 8.93
C ILE A 256 3.53 0.25 9.39
N SER A 257 4.64 0.99 9.32
CA SER A 257 5.97 0.49 9.64
C SER A 257 6.13 0.23 11.15
N PRO A 258 7.08 -0.63 11.57
CA PRO A 258 7.31 -0.97 12.97
C PRO A 258 7.56 0.23 13.90
N GLU A 259 8.12 1.32 13.36
CA GLU A 259 8.51 2.52 14.10
C GLU A 259 7.31 3.41 14.43
N TYR A 260 6.19 3.26 13.71
CA TYR A 260 4.98 4.01 14.00
C TYR A 260 4.32 3.46 15.26
N THR A 261 4.11 4.32 16.26
CA THR A 261 3.51 3.95 17.55
C THR A 261 2.14 4.58 17.79
N GLY A 262 1.67 5.43 16.87
CA GLY A 262 0.38 6.10 16.98
C GLY A 262 -0.82 5.19 16.72
N THR A 263 -2.00 5.75 16.93
CA THR A 263 -3.28 5.08 16.62
C THR A 263 -3.94 5.69 15.39
N LEU A 264 -4.18 4.87 14.36
CA LEU A 264 -5.11 5.19 13.27
C LEU A 264 -6.52 4.79 13.71
N SER A 265 -7.36 5.78 13.97
CA SER A 265 -8.74 5.60 14.44
C SER A 265 -9.71 6.38 13.57
N GLY A 266 -11.00 6.11 13.67
CA GLY A 266 -12.01 6.86 12.93
C GLY A 266 -13.32 6.10 12.80
N TRP A 267 -14.29 6.80 12.21
CA TRP A 267 -15.64 6.27 11.99
C TRP A 267 -15.90 5.95 10.52
N HIS A 268 -14.94 6.30 9.66
CA HIS A 268 -15.02 6.08 8.23
C HIS A 268 -14.22 4.83 7.84
N GLU A 269 -14.59 4.28 6.69
CA GLU A 269 -13.86 3.19 6.05
C GLU A 269 -12.66 3.74 5.28
N LEU A 270 -11.55 3.02 5.36
CA LEU A 270 -10.40 3.21 4.49
C LEU A 270 -10.40 2.10 3.44
N ALA A 271 -10.63 2.49 2.19
CA ALA A 271 -10.54 1.59 1.06
C ALA A 271 -9.13 1.65 0.46
N VAL A 272 -8.47 0.50 0.41
CA VAL A 272 -7.13 0.31 -0.15
C VAL A 272 -7.26 -0.49 -1.44
N SER A 273 -6.86 0.04 -2.59
CA SER A 273 -7.06 -0.67 -3.87
C SER A 273 -6.15 -1.88 -4.03
N GLU A 274 -4.95 -1.84 -3.45
CA GLU A 274 -3.98 -2.92 -3.44
C GLU A 274 -3.83 -3.50 -2.03
N ASN A 275 -2.60 -3.52 -1.49
CA ASN A 275 -2.25 -4.25 -0.29
C ASN A 275 -2.17 -3.35 0.94
N ALA A 276 -2.50 -3.91 2.10
CA ALA A 276 -2.27 -3.30 3.40
C ALA A 276 -1.27 -4.14 4.22
N LEU A 277 -0.20 -3.50 4.71
CA LEU A 277 0.83 -4.10 5.55
C LEU A 277 0.88 -3.37 6.89
N ILE A 278 0.66 -4.10 7.99
CA ILE A 278 0.60 -3.56 9.34
C ILE A 278 1.68 -4.21 10.21
N GLN A 279 2.77 -3.50 10.44
CA GLN A 279 3.93 -3.95 11.20
C GLN A 279 4.13 -3.17 12.51
N GLY A 280 3.40 -2.07 12.72
CA GLY A 280 3.43 -1.26 13.94
C GLY A 280 2.07 -0.65 14.27
N GLY A 281 2.08 0.26 15.24
CA GLY A 281 0.93 1.09 15.62
C GLY A 281 -0.31 0.35 16.09
N THR A 282 -1.39 1.11 16.20
CA THR A 282 -2.74 0.61 16.45
C THR A 282 -3.67 1.01 15.31
N VAL A 283 -4.42 0.06 14.75
CA VAL A 283 -5.43 0.28 13.71
C VAL A 283 -6.81 -0.02 14.27
N ASN A 284 -7.64 1.02 14.38
CA ASN A 284 -8.99 1.01 14.93
C ASN A 284 -9.98 1.63 13.92
N ILE A 285 -9.92 1.21 12.67
CA ILE A 285 -10.81 1.61 11.58
C ILE A 285 -11.30 0.38 10.81
N ASN A 286 -12.40 0.49 10.09
CA ASN A 286 -12.75 -0.53 9.11
C ASN A 286 -11.77 -0.44 7.93
N LEU A 287 -11.23 -1.58 7.53
CA LEU A 287 -10.21 -1.67 6.49
C LEU A 287 -10.67 -2.68 5.43
N GLU A 288 -10.83 -2.18 4.20
CA GLU A 288 -11.08 -2.98 3.01
C GLU A 288 -9.86 -2.88 2.09
N ALA A 289 -9.30 -4.02 1.69
CA ALA A 289 -8.20 -4.09 0.73
C ALA A 289 -8.61 -4.86 -0.54
N GLY A 290 -8.34 -4.27 -1.71
CA GLY A 290 -8.51 -4.91 -3.01
C GLY A 290 -7.46 -6.00 -3.28
N GLY A 291 -6.35 -6.00 -2.54
CA GLY A 291 -5.32 -7.03 -2.52
C GLY A 291 -5.23 -7.73 -1.16
N ASP A 292 -4.00 -8.00 -0.73
CA ASP A 292 -3.69 -8.72 0.49
C ASP A 292 -3.69 -7.80 1.72
N ILE A 293 -4.14 -8.33 2.86
CA ILE A 293 -3.91 -7.72 4.18
C ILE A 293 -2.91 -8.59 4.94
N THR A 294 -1.78 -8.02 5.34
CA THR A 294 -0.75 -8.70 6.15
C THR A 294 -0.51 -7.94 7.45
N ILE A 295 -0.62 -8.65 8.58
CA ILE A 295 -0.34 -8.14 9.92
C ILE A 295 0.88 -8.88 10.46
N GLU A 296 1.96 -8.15 10.75
CA GLU A 296 3.19 -8.75 11.25
C GLU A 296 3.46 -8.46 12.71
N ASN A 297 3.13 -7.29 13.26
CA ASN A 297 3.30 -7.01 14.69
C ASN A 297 2.33 -5.96 15.27
N GLY A 298 1.55 -5.27 14.43
CA GLY A 298 0.66 -4.20 14.90
C GLY A 298 -0.47 -4.68 15.80
N THR A 299 -1.14 -3.71 16.44
CA THR A 299 -2.41 -3.93 17.14
C THR A 299 -3.56 -3.55 16.21
N VAL A 300 -4.52 -4.44 16.01
CA VAL A 300 -5.65 -4.19 15.11
C VAL A 300 -6.95 -4.49 15.84
N ASN A 301 -7.91 -3.59 15.80
CA ASN A 301 -9.27 -3.78 16.30
C ASN A 301 -10.26 -3.25 15.26
N SER A 302 -10.60 -4.11 14.31
CA SER A 302 -11.19 -3.69 13.04
C SER A 302 -12.11 -4.73 12.44
N TYR A 303 -13.06 -4.26 11.65
CA TYR A 303 -13.67 -5.07 10.59
C TYR A 303 -12.68 -5.12 9.42
N LEU A 304 -12.34 -6.32 8.95
CA LEU A 304 -11.27 -6.55 7.96
C LEU A 304 -11.80 -7.34 6.78
N SER A 305 -11.73 -6.74 5.59
CA SER A 305 -12.11 -7.37 4.33
C SER A 305 -10.94 -7.32 3.35
N ALA A 306 -10.66 -8.44 2.67
CA ALA A 306 -9.59 -8.53 1.69
C ALA A 306 -10.05 -9.30 0.46
N ASN A 307 -9.85 -8.72 -0.73
CA ASN A 307 -10.05 -9.41 -1.99
C ASN A 307 -8.90 -10.39 -2.30
N GLY A 308 -7.72 -10.16 -1.72
CA GLY A 308 -6.59 -11.07 -1.72
C GLY A 308 -6.53 -11.96 -0.47
N ASN A 309 -5.31 -12.38 -0.12
CA ASN A 309 -5.03 -13.18 1.07
C ASN A 309 -5.07 -12.33 2.34
N PHE A 310 -5.43 -12.96 3.45
CA PHE A 310 -5.33 -12.39 4.78
C PHE A 310 -4.33 -13.17 5.62
N THR A 311 -3.25 -12.52 6.04
CA THR A 311 -2.17 -13.17 6.80
C THR A 311 -1.92 -12.45 8.12
N ILE A 312 -1.95 -13.19 9.22
CA ILE A 312 -1.49 -12.72 10.53
C ILE A 312 -0.25 -13.50 10.91
N LYS A 313 0.91 -12.85 10.78
CA LYS A 313 2.20 -13.44 11.15
C LYS A 313 2.48 -13.32 12.64
N ASN A 314 2.23 -12.16 13.22
CA ASN A 314 2.31 -11.87 14.65
C ASN A 314 1.54 -10.55 14.94
N GLY A 315 1.43 -10.14 16.21
CA GLY A 315 0.67 -8.96 16.65
C GLY A 315 -0.56 -9.31 17.51
N THR A 316 -1.38 -8.29 17.81
CA THR A 316 -2.62 -8.45 18.60
C THR A 316 -3.82 -7.99 17.78
N VAL A 317 -4.66 -8.93 17.35
CA VAL A 317 -5.77 -8.65 16.42
C VAL A 317 -7.09 -8.99 17.09
N ALA A 318 -7.90 -7.99 17.40
CA ALA A 318 -9.32 -8.12 17.64
C ALA A 318 -10.06 -8.02 16.29
N TRP A 319 -10.36 -9.17 15.69
CA TRP A 319 -11.01 -9.23 14.39
C TRP A 319 -12.52 -9.20 14.58
N ASN A 320 -13.18 -8.16 14.05
CA ASN A 320 -14.60 -7.90 14.29
C ASN A 320 -15.54 -8.43 13.19
N GLY A 321 -15.01 -9.15 12.20
CA GLY A 321 -15.75 -9.72 11.06
C GLY A 321 -15.17 -9.27 9.72
N GLY A 322 -15.76 -9.76 8.63
CA GLY A 322 -15.46 -9.35 7.26
C GLY A 322 -15.36 -10.50 6.27
N ASN A 323 -15.01 -10.14 5.03
CA ASN A 323 -14.98 -11.05 3.90
C ASN A 323 -13.55 -11.21 3.40
N ILE A 324 -13.05 -12.44 3.33
CA ILE A 324 -11.75 -12.75 2.75
C ILE A 324 -11.95 -13.61 1.50
N ASN A 325 -11.62 -13.06 0.33
CA ASN A 325 -11.76 -13.77 -0.94
C ASN A 325 -10.59 -14.72 -1.22
N GLY A 326 -9.38 -14.35 -0.80
CA GLY A 326 -8.19 -15.21 -0.87
C GLY A 326 -8.09 -16.17 0.33
N ASN A 327 -6.88 -16.66 0.58
CA ASN A 327 -6.62 -17.57 1.70
C ASN A 327 -6.40 -16.79 3.00
N THR A 328 -6.86 -17.36 4.11
CA THR A 328 -6.56 -16.87 5.47
C THR A 328 -5.48 -17.73 6.11
N CYS A 329 -4.40 -17.10 6.58
CA CYS A 329 -3.31 -17.76 7.29
C CYS A 329 -3.02 -17.08 8.64
N LEU A 330 -3.19 -17.83 9.73
CA LEU A 330 -2.83 -17.40 11.08
C LEU A 330 -1.59 -18.17 11.53
N SER A 331 -0.43 -17.53 11.56
CA SER A 331 0.83 -18.20 11.93
C SER A 331 1.40 -17.78 13.28
N GLY A 332 0.96 -16.66 13.86
CA GLY A 332 1.45 -16.19 15.15
C GLY A 332 0.62 -15.07 15.75
N GLY A 333 1.07 -14.54 16.90
CA GLY A 333 0.36 -13.49 17.63
C GLY A 333 -0.89 -13.97 18.37
N VAL A 334 -1.76 -13.02 18.73
CA VAL A 334 -3.04 -13.26 19.40
C VAL A 334 -4.18 -12.75 18.52
N VAL A 335 -5.06 -13.66 18.09
CA VAL A 335 -6.25 -13.33 17.31
C VAL A 335 -7.49 -13.57 18.16
N SER A 336 -8.18 -12.50 18.51
CA SER A 336 -9.46 -12.55 19.22
C SER A 336 -10.59 -12.31 18.24
N PHE A 337 -11.45 -13.30 18.08
CA PHE A 337 -12.68 -13.16 17.31
C PHE A 337 -13.75 -12.54 18.20
N ALA A 338 -14.19 -11.33 17.87
CA ALA A 338 -15.19 -10.62 18.68
C ALA A 338 -16.57 -11.30 18.57
N SER A 339 -17.01 -11.95 19.65
CA SER A 339 -18.32 -12.61 19.72
C SER A 339 -19.49 -11.65 19.93
N LYS A 340 -19.22 -10.35 20.15
CA LYS A 340 -20.17 -9.37 20.68
C LYS A 340 -21.29 -8.96 19.73
N TYR A 341 -21.15 -9.17 18.41
CA TYR A 341 -22.05 -8.58 17.40
C TYR A 341 -22.70 -9.56 16.43
N ASN A 342 -22.68 -10.87 16.68
CA ASN A 342 -23.01 -11.87 15.65
C ASN A 342 -22.20 -11.68 14.36
N SER A 343 -20.95 -11.22 14.50
CA SER A 343 -20.05 -11.02 13.38
C SER A 343 -19.86 -12.30 12.59
N TYR A 344 -20.06 -12.21 11.27
CA TYR A 344 -19.76 -13.26 10.32
C TYR A 344 -18.34 -13.07 9.79
N TYR A 345 -17.58 -14.15 9.79
CA TYR A 345 -16.29 -14.22 9.12
C TYR A 345 -16.48 -15.10 7.89
N ILE A 346 -16.44 -14.47 6.73
CA ILE A 346 -16.78 -15.11 5.46
C ILE A 346 -15.48 -15.36 4.70
N PHE A 347 -15.31 -16.59 4.25
CA PHE A 347 -14.12 -17.07 3.55
C PHE A 347 -14.53 -17.65 2.20
N TYR A 348 -13.83 -17.22 1.13
CA TYR A 348 -13.93 -17.83 -0.20
C TYR A 348 -12.66 -18.61 -0.59
N GLY A 349 -11.59 -18.50 0.20
CA GLY A 349 -10.40 -19.34 0.12
C GLY A 349 -10.24 -20.29 1.31
N ASN A 350 -9.05 -20.89 1.40
CA ASN A 350 -8.73 -21.78 2.52
C ASN A 350 -8.48 -20.97 3.80
N PHE A 351 -8.70 -21.60 4.95
CA PHE A 351 -8.32 -21.06 6.25
C PHE A 351 -7.34 -22.01 6.92
N ILE A 352 -6.18 -21.49 7.32
CA ILE A 352 -5.12 -22.25 7.97
C ILE A 352 -4.70 -21.53 9.25
N ARG A 353 -4.90 -22.18 10.39
CA ARG A 353 -4.19 -21.85 11.63
C ARG A 353 -2.93 -22.70 11.71
N ALA A 354 -1.79 -22.08 11.42
CA ALA A 354 -0.46 -22.68 11.53
C ALA A 354 0.20 -22.41 12.90
N GLY A 355 -0.24 -21.39 13.63
CA GLY A 355 0.29 -21.03 14.94
C GLY A 355 -0.50 -19.92 15.64
N GLY A 356 0.12 -19.31 16.66
CA GLY A 356 -0.48 -18.23 17.45
C GLY A 356 -1.61 -18.68 18.37
N THR A 357 -2.15 -17.75 19.15
CA THR A 357 -3.29 -17.97 20.06
C THR A 357 -4.57 -17.45 19.43
N THR A 358 -5.62 -18.26 19.41
CA THR A 358 -6.97 -17.79 19.04
C THR A 358 -7.86 -17.68 20.28
N LYS A 359 -8.73 -16.66 20.33
CA LYS A 359 -9.70 -16.44 21.41
C LYS A 359 -11.09 -16.19 20.83
N GLY A 360 -12.12 -16.58 21.57
CA GLY A 360 -13.52 -16.41 21.17
C GLY A 360 -14.09 -17.63 20.45
N THR A 361 -15.38 -17.55 20.12
CA THR A 361 -16.15 -18.59 19.44
C THR A 361 -16.83 -17.99 18.20
N PRO A 362 -16.11 -17.87 17.08
CA PRO A 362 -16.63 -17.16 15.91
C PRO A 362 -17.72 -17.93 15.17
N ILE A 363 -18.49 -17.20 14.36
CA ILE A 363 -19.28 -17.79 13.27
C ILE A 363 -18.44 -17.78 11.99
N PHE A 364 -18.11 -18.95 11.46
CA PHE A 364 -17.40 -19.05 10.19
C PHE A 364 -18.34 -19.44 9.06
N GLY A 365 -18.20 -18.76 7.93
CA GLY A 365 -18.91 -19.01 6.69
C GLY A 365 -17.94 -19.30 5.56
N PHE A 366 -18.03 -20.47 4.94
CA PHE A 366 -17.23 -20.87 3.79
C PHE A 366 -18.10 -20.86 2.53
N TYR A 367 -17.91 -19.87 1.66
CA TYR A 367 -18.76 -19.59 0.51
C TYR A 367 -17.99 -19.73 -0.81
N GLY A 368 -18.75 -19.85 -1.91
CA GLY A 368 -18.20 -20.01 -3.25
C GLY A 368 -18.43 -21.40 -3.82
N THR A 369 -17.82 -21.67 -4.97
CA THR A 369 -18.01 -22.92 -5.73
C THR A 369 -16.80 -23.86 -5.65
N ASN A 370 -15.65 -23.36 -5.21
CA ASN A 370 -14.40 -24.11 -5.17
C ASN A 370 -14.29 -24.91 -3.86
N PRO A 371 -13.73 -26.13 -3.89
CA PRO A 371 -13.39 -26.85 -2.68
C PRO A 371 -12.42 -26.05 -1.79
N GLN A 372 -12.68 -26.04 -0.49
CA GLN A 372 -11.90 -25.29 0.50
C GLN A 372 -11.42 -26.21 1.62
N THR A 373 -10.38 -25.77 2.32
CA THR A 373 -9.83 -26.42 3.51
C THR A 373 -9.89 -25.49 4.71
N PHE A 374 -10.40 -25.99 5.82
CA PHE A 374 -10.27 -25.38 7.15
C PHE A 374 -9.32 -26.23 8.00
N HIS A 375 -8.13 -25.73 8.26
CA HIS A 375 -7.14 -26.34 9.14
C HIS A 375 -7.08 -25.58 10.47
N ALA A 376 -7.65 -26.17 11.52
CA ALA A 376 -7.78 -25.56 12.85
C ALA A 376 -6.47 -25.56 13.67
N GLY A 377 -5.39 -26.13 13.13
CA GLY A 377 -4.13 -26.29 13.85
C GLY A 377 -4.15 -27.41 14.89
N ILE A 378 -3.00 -27.66 15.51
CA ILE A 378 -2.81 -28.73 16.51
C ILE A 378 -3.58 -28.46 17.81
N GLU A 379 -3.72 -27.20 18.20
CA GLU A 379 -4.48 -26.80 19.39
C GLU A 379 -6.00 -26.84 19.15
N GLY A 380 -6.41 -26.91 17.89
CA GLY A 380 -7.80 -26.87 17.47
C GLY A 380 -8.45 -25.50 17.60
N MET A 381 -9.72 -25.41 17.20
CA MET A 381 -10.53 -24.19 17.32
C MET A 381 -11.94 -24.55 17.79
N THR A 382 -12.51 -23.68 18.62
CA THR A 382 -13.93 -23.74 18.99
C THR A 382 -14.69 -22.70 18.20
N LEU A 383 -15.67 -23.12 17.42
CA LEU A 383 -16.55 -22.24 16.64
C LEU A 383 -17.93 -22.23 17.29
N ARG A 384 -18.60 -21.08 17.20
CA ARG A 384 -20.02 -21.00 17.56
C ARG A 384 -20.83 -21.67 16.48
N ASP A 385 -20.78 -21.16 15.26
CA ASP A 385 -21.49 -21.73 14.12
C ASP A 385 -20.51 -21.92 12.95
N LEU A 386 -20.82 -22.89 12.11
CA LEU A 386 -20.11 -23.16 10.86
C LEU A 386 -21.12 -23.32 9.73
N TYR A 387 -21.07 -22.38 8.78
CA TYR A 387 -21.88 -22.36 7.57
C TYR A 387 -20.98 -22.65 6.39
N ASN A 388 -21.40 -23.50 5.45
CA ASN A 388 -20.68 -23.66 4.20
C ASN A 388 -21.59 -24.01 3.03
N CYS A 389 -21.25 -23.43 1.87
CA CYS A 389 -21.94 -23.69 0.60
C CYS A 389 -21.06 -24.43 -0.43
N CYS A 390 -19.79 -24.64 -0.12
CA CYS A 390 -18.83 -25.33 -0.96
C CYS A 390 -18.44 -26.69 -0.37
N PRO A 391 -17.81 -27.58 -1.16
CA PRO A 391 -17.05 -28.69 -0.60
C PRO A 391 -16.01 -28.17 0.40
N LEU A 392 -16.00 -28.70 1.61
CA LEU A 392 -15.15 -28.26 2.70
C LEU A 392 -14.41 -29.45 3.32
N THR A 393 -13.10 -29.34 3.39
CA THR A 393 -12.23 -30.31 4.06
C THR A 393 -11.81 -29.76 5.42
N LEU A 394 -12.13 -30.45 6.50
CA LEU A 394 -11.66 -30.07 7.83
C LEU A 394 -10.42 -30.87 8.23
N GLN A 395 -9.46 -30.16 8.80
CA GLN A 395 -8.22 -30.70 9.33
C GLN A 395 -7.98 -30.16 10.75
N GLY A 396 -7.41 -31.00 11.61
CA GLY A 396 -7.20 -30.66 13.02
C GLY A 396 -8.45 -30.84 13.90
N LYS A 397 -8.40 -30.29 15.11
CA LYS A 397 -9.48 -30.42 16.10
C LYS A 397 -10.45 -29.24 16.01
N VAL A 398 -11.72 -29.53 15.74
CA VAL A 398 -12.78 -28.53 15.65
C VAL A 398 -13.87 -28.85 16.67
N THR A 399 -14.24 -27.87 17.49
CA THR A 399 -15.38 -27.97 18.40
C THR A 399 -16.46 -27.01 17.94
N LEU A 400 -17.69 -27.49 17.77
CA LEU A 400 -18.83 -26.70 17.33
C LEU A 400 -19.85 -26.60 18.48
N ASN A 401 -20.08 -25.37 18.95
CA ASN A 401 -20.97 -25.09 20.09
C ASN A 401 -22.38 -24.63 19.67
N GLY A 402 -22.66 -24.57 18.37
CA GLY A 402 -23.90 -24.07 17.80
C GLY A 402 -24.25 -24.82 16.52
N PHE A 403 -24.63 -24.10 15.47
CA PHE A 403 -25.16 -24.69 14.25
C PHE A 403 -24.07 -25.06 13.26
N PHE A 404 -24.24 -26.24 12.66
CA PHE A 404 -23.51 -26.63 11.44
C PHE A 404 -24.52 -26.73 10.29
N SER A 405 -24.37 -25.87 9.29
CA SER A 405 -25.20 -25.84 8.09
C SER A 405 -24.34 -26.02 6.86
N ASN A 406 -24.60 -27.06 6.08
CA ASN A 406 -23.76 -27.45 4.95
C ASN A 406 -24.62 -27.85 3.75
N CYS A 407 -24.59 -27.07 2.66
CA CYS A 407 -25.23 -27.48 1.41
C CYS A 407 -24.26 -28.10 0.37
N GLY A 408 -22.99 -28.32 0.74
CA GLY A 408 -21.95 -28.98 -0.06
C GLY A 408 -21.44 -30.31 0.55
N ILE A 409 -20.23 -30.73 0.15
CA ILE A 409 -19.58 -31.97 0.65
C ILE A 409 -18.68 -31.65 1.85
N LEU A 410 -18.79 -32.40 2.94
CA LEU A 410 -17.86 -32.32 4.07
C LEU A 410 -16.88 -33.50 4.03
N ASN A 411 -15.58 -33.22 3.95
CA ASN A 411 -14.48 -34.19 4.04
C ASN A 411 -13.74 -34.04 5.38
N LEU A 412 -13.40 -35.17 6.01
CA LEU A 412 -12.59 -35.20 7.22
C LEU A 412 -11.32 -36.01 6.99
N THR A 413 -10.15 -35.36 7.12
CA THR A 413 -8.86 -36.04 6.97
C THR A 413 -8.52 -36.87 8.22
N ALA A 414 -7.55 -37.78 8.08
CA ALA A 414 -7.04 -38.58 9.19
C ALA A 414 -6.59 -37.67 10.36
N GLY A 415 -7.06 -37.96 11.57
CA GLY A 415 -6.78 -37.17 12.77
C GLY A 415 -7.66 -35.93 12.97
N ALA A 416 -8.51 -35.57 12.00
CA ALA A 416 -9.51 -34.52 12.18
C ALA A 416 -10.64 -34.99 13.10
N THR A 417 -11.06 -34.11 14.02
CA THR A 417 -12.16 -34.39 14.96
C THR A 417 -13.15 -33.23 14.95
N ILE A 418 -14.45 -33.55 14.86
CA ILE A 418 -15.53 -32.60 15.10
C ILE A 418 -16.26 -33.04 16.37
N ASP A 419 -16.24 -32.21 17.41
CA ASP A 419 -17.13 -32.35 18.58
C ASP A 419 -18.35 -31.43 18.38
N ALA A 420 -19.52 -32.03 18.21
CA ALA A 420 -20.77 -31.35 17.89
C ALA A 420 -21.82 -31.68 18.95
N SER A 421 -21.77 -30.97 20.08
CA SER A 421 -22.61 -31.20 21.27
C SER A 421 -23.91 -30.39 21.26
N ALA A 422 -23.98 -29.30 20.51
CA ALA A 422 -25.17 -28.46 20.36
C ALA A 422 -26.00 -28.84 19.13
N VAL A 423 -27.28 -28.46 19.13
CA VAL A 423 -28.33 -28.79 18.14
C VAL A 423 -27.83 -28.67 16.69
N CYS A 424 -27.29 -29.76 16.16
CA CYS A 424 -26.95 -29.85 14.75
C CYS A 424 -28.21 -30.16 13.96
N SER A 425 -28.84 -29.13 13.41
CA SER A 425 -29.75 -29.32 12.27
C SER A 425 -28.89 -29.69 11.06
N TYR A 426 -28.59 -30.98 10.92
CA TYR A 426 -27.96 -31.52 9.72
C TYR A 426 -28.93 -31.33 8.54
N GLN A 427 -28.83 -30.21 7.83
CA GLN A 427 -29.36 -30.07 6.48
C GLN A 427 -28.20 -30.33 5.54
N ASN A 428 -27.83 -31.60 5.34
CA ASN A 428 -26.76 -31.98 4.43
C ASN A 428 -27.32 -32.75 3.22
N THR A 429 -26.85 -32.44 2.02
CA THR A 429 -27.13 -33.15 0.76
C THR A 429 -26.06 -34.21 0.42
N GLY A 430 -24.92 -34.28 1.14
CA GLY A 430 -23.91 -35.34 1.03
C GLY A 430 -22.72 -35.19 2.01
N THR A 431 -22.50 -36.17 2.91
CA THR A 431 -21.29 -36.24 3.76
C THR A 431 -20.40 -37.37 3.29
N ILE A 432 -19.10 -37.14 3.03
CA ILE A 432 -18.14 -38.19 2.69
C ILE A 432 -17.12 -38.31 3.84
N LEU A 433 -17.12 -39.47 4.51
CA LEU A 433 -16.20 -39.77 5.61
C LEU A 433 -15.07 -40.65 5.09
N GLU A 434 -13.90 -40.07 4.83
CA GLU A 434 -12.75 -40.88 4.38
C GLU A 434 -12.01 -41.52 5.58
N THR A 435 -11.73 -40.79 6.67
CA THR A 435 -11.08 -41.36 7.90
C THR A 435 -11.29 -40.57 9.22
N GLY A 436 -12.04 -39.46 9.24
CA GLY A 436 -12.23 -38.63 10.45
C GLY A 436 -13.36 -39.09 11.40
N THR A 437 -13.40 -38.52 12.61
CA THR A 437 -14.41 -38.86 13.64
C THR A 437 -15.32 -37.69 13.97
N ILE A 438 -16.63 -37.93 13.94
CA ILE A 438 -17.65 -37.03 14.53
C ILE A 438 -18.03 -37.58 15.90
N VAL A 439 -17.86 -36.78 16.95
CA VAL A 439 -18.23 -37.14 18.32
C VAL A 439 -19.47 -36.33 18.71
N ARG A 440 -20.55 -37.01 19.13
CA ARG A 440 -21.71 -36.38 19.79
C ARG A 440 -21.66 -36.71 21.28
N GLN A 441 -21.74 -35.70 22.15
CA GLN A 441 -21.71 -35.88 23.61
C GLN A 441 -22.96 -36.57 24.20
N ASP A 442 -24.07 -36.70 23.46
CA ASP A 442 -25.31 -37.28 23.99
C ASP A 442 -25.48 -38.80 23.78
N LYS A 443 -24.60 -39.45 23.01
CA LYS A 443 -24.43 -40.90 22.87
C LYS A 443 -23.21 -41.15 22.00
N THR A 444 -22.31 -42.03 22.44
CA THR A 444 -21.17 -42.54 21.67
C THR A 444 -21.62 -43.27 20.40
N LYS A 445 -21.93 -42.53 19.34
CA LYS A 445 -22.03 -43.04 17.98
C LYS A 445 -20.85 -42.50 17.19
N THR A 446 -19.80 -43.31 17.08
CA THR A 446 -18.83 -43.20 15.99
C THR A 446 -19.60 -43.42 14.69
N LEU A 447 -19.76 -42.38 13.88
CA LEU A 447 -20.24 -42.55 12.51
C LEU A 447 -19.09 -43.17 11.71
N THR A 448 -19.13 -44.49 11.52
CA THR A 448 -18.25 -45.16 10.55
C THR A 448 -18.71 -44.82 9.12
N PRO A 449 -17.78 -44.77 8.15
CA PRO A 449 -18.13 -44.50 6.75
C PRO A 449 -19.18 -45.52 6.28
N LYS A 450 -20.38 -45.06 5.93
CA LYS A 450 -21.29 -45.86 5.11
C LYS A 450 -20.99 -45.52 3.65
N GLN A 451 -20.48 -46.49 2.91
CA GLN A 451 -20.49 -46.46 1.45
C GLN A 451 -21.92 -46.21 0.97
N ASP A 452 -22.03 -45.21 0.09
CA ASP A 452 -23.10 -44.96 -0.87
C ASP A 452 -24.48 -45.50 -0.51
N GLN A 453 -25.35 -44.64 0.02
CA GLN A 453 -26.76 -44.64 -0.38
C GLN A 453 -27.32 -43.20 -0.26
N PRO A 454 -27.96 -42.64 -1.30
CA PRO A 454 -28.67 -41.38 -1.20
C PRO A 454 -29.86 -41.55 -0.25
N VAL A 455 -29.92 -40.74 0.80
CA VAL A 455 -31.12 -40.68 1.67
C VAL A 455 -32.18 -39.87 0.92
N PRO A 456 -33.41 -40.38 0.73
CA PRO A 456 -34.44 -39.64 0.01
C PRO A 456 -34.84 -38.39 0.79
N CYS A 457 -35.09 -37.30 0.07
CA CYS A 457 -35.65 -36.07 0.62
C CYS A 457 -36.93 -36.39 1.39
N LEU A 458 -36.94 -36.14 2.71
CA LEU A 458 -38.20 -36.05 3.45
C LEU A 458 -38.88 -34.75 3.00
N THR A 459 -39.99 -34.87 2.30
CA THR A 459 -40.90 -33.75 2.06
C THR A 459 -41.46 -33.28 3.41
N PRO A 460 -41.59 -31.95 3.65
CA PRO A 460 -42.23 -31.46 4.85
C PRO A 460 -43.69 -31.94 4.89
N SER A 461 -44.11 -32.58 5.97
CA SER A 461 -45.54 -32.79 6.20
C SER A 461 -46.20 -31.43 6.39
N ALA A 462 -47.34 -31.24 5.73
CA ALA A 462 -48.14 -30.02 5.80
C ALA A 462 -48.57 -29.76 7.26
N GLY A 463 -47.80 -28.95 7.99
CA GLY A 463 -48.05 -28.63 9.39
C GLY A 463 -46.88 -28.04 10.18
N ASP A 464 -45.63 -28.16 9.74
CA ASP A 464 -44.48 -27.58 10.48
C ASP A 464 -44.24 -26.11 10.10
N GLN A 465 -44.81 -25.17 10.87
CA GLN A 465 -44.70 -23.72 10.65
C GLN A 465 -43.32 -23.10 11.01
N ARG A 466 -42.24 -23.88 11.01
CA ARG A 466 -40.87 -23.39 11.31
C ARG A 466 -40.02 -23.10 10.09
N PHE A 467 -40.58 -23.24 8.89
CA PHE A 467 -39.93 -22.91 7.63
C PHE A 467 -40.73 -21.81 6.92
N LEU A 468 -40.18 -20.61 6.84
CA LEU A 468 -40.60 -19.63 5.84
C LEU A 468 -39.74 -19.84 4.58
N PRO A 469 -40.34 -19.85 3.36
CA PRO A 469 -39.58 -19.92 2.11
C PRO A 469 -38.61 -18.75 1.97
N VAL A 470 -37.53 -18.96 1.21
CA VAL A 470 -36.44 -17.98 0.99
C VAL A 470 -36.95 -16.63 0.43
N GLU A 471 -38.04 -16.62 -0.35
CA GLU A 471 -38.68 -15.38 -0.79
C GLU A 471 -39.26 -14.55 0.37
N ALA A 472 -39.80 -15.17 1.43
CA ALA A 472 -40.40 -14.46 2.57
C ALA A 472 -39.35 -13.88 3.54
N MET A 473 -38.10 -14.37 3.53
CA MET A 473 -36.99 -13.78 4.29
C MET A 473 -36.49 -12.46 3.67
N LYS A 474 -36.63 -12.27 2.35
CA LYS A 474 -36.28 -11.01 1.69
C LYS A 474 -37.27 -9.88 2.05
N GLU A 475 -38.58 -10.15 1.97
CA GLU A 475 -39.60 -9.17 2.35
C GLU A 475 -39.57 -8.84 3.86
N SER A 476 -39.29 -9.82 4.73
CA SER A 476 -39.17 -9.58 6.18
C SER A 476 -37.92 -8.79 6.57
N LEU A 477 -36.83 -8.84 5.80
CA LEU A 477 -35.65 -8.00 6.04
C LEU A 477 -35.91 -6.55 5.63
N ASP A 478 -36.57 -6.33 4.48
CA ASP A 478 -36.87 -4.98 4.01
C ASP A 478 -37.85 -4.24 4.94
N GLU A 479 -38.91 -4.90 5.46
CA GLU A 479 -39.81 -4.28 6.45
C GLU A 479 -39.14 -3.96 7.79
N LYS A 480 -38.22 -4.81 8.27
CA LYS A 480 -37.51 -4.60 9.53
C LYS A 480 -36.42 -3.53 9.42
N VAL A 481 -35.80 -3.40 8.25
CA VAL A 481 -34.86 -2.30 7.96
C VAL A 481 -35.61 -0.97 7.83
N LEU A 482 -36.79 -0.94 7.21
CA LEU A 482 -37.66 0.24 7.16
C LEU A 482 -38.19 0.67 8.54
N GLN A 483 -38.56 -0.27 9.41
CA GLN A 483 -38.95 0.05 10.80
C GLN A 483 -37.76 0.51 11.66
N ALA A 484 -36.56 -0.02 11.46
CA ALA A 484 -35.36 0.43 12.17
C ALA A 484 -34.95 1.86 11.80
N VAL A 485 -35.24 2.30 10.56
CA VAL A 485 -35.02 3.70 10.11
C VAL A 485 -36.11 4.65 10.62
N GLN A 486 -37.35 4.20 10.84
CA GLN A 486 -38.41 5.03 11.42
C GLN A 486 -38.31 5.18 12.95
N VAL A 487 -37.77 4.19 13.66
CA VAL A 487 -37.63 4.25 15.13
C VAL A 487 -36.52 5.20 15.57
N THR A 488 -35.49 5.45 14.75
CA THR A 488 -34.41 6.41 15.06
C THR A 488 -34.79 7.88 14.88
N HIS A 489 -35.97 8.21 14.36
CA HIS A 489 -36.46 9.60 14.24
C HIS A 489 -37.39 10.08 15.37
N ASN A 490 -37.83 9.21 16.29
CA ASN A 490 -38.84 9.57 17.31
C ASN A 490 -38.35 9.60 18.77
N SER A 491 -37.04 9.69 19.01
CA SER A 491 -36.53 9.87 20.38
C SER A 491 -35.42 10.91 20.45
N VAL A 492 -35.79 12.17 20.22
CA VAL A 492 -35.09 13.34 20.76
C VAL A 492 -35.91 13.85 21.94
N PRO A 493 -35.45 13.75 23.20
CA PRO A 493 -36.02 14.53 24.27
C PRO A 493 -35.58 15.98 24.09
N SER A 494 -36.53 16.86 23.85
CA SER A 494 -36.34 18.30 23.97
C SER A 494 -35.92 18.63 25.40
N PHE A 495 -34.71 19.15 25.58
CA PHE A 495 -34.37 19.96 26.74
C PHE A 495 -33.97 21.35 26.27
N VAL A 496 -34.72 22.31 26.83
CA VAL A 496 -34.50 23.76 26.81
C VAL A 496 -33.14 24.11 27.41
#